data_AF-F2WYL3-F1
#
_entry.id   AF-F2WYL3-F1
#
_cell.length_a   1.000
_cell.length_b   1.000
_cell.length_c   1.000
_cell.angle_alpha   90.00
_cell.angle_beta   90.00
_cell.angle_gamma   90.00
#
_symmetry.space_group_name_H-M   'P 1'
#
loop_
_entity.id
_entity.type
_entity.pdbx_description
1 polymer ?
#
loop_
_entity_poly.entity_id
_entity_poly.type
_entity_poly.pdbx_seq_one_letter_code
_entity_poly.pdbx_strand_id
1 'polypeptide(L)'
;VPKSDLGRENLEALEKGLPNLLKHVENITRVFHLPAVVAINKFPQDTEAELELVKNRCGELGVNAVLSEVWAKGGAGGEDLANELIRLIDENKENNMTFAYELDIPIKEKIRAIAQKIYGARDVIFTDKALREMENMEKFGFGKMPVC
;
A
#
# COMPACT_ATOMS: atom_id res chain seq x y z
N VAL A 1 1.71 -6.03 20.18
CA VAL A 1 0.92 -7.03 20.93
C VAL A 1 1.42 -8.42 20.54
N PRO A 2 1.72 -9.32 21.49
CA PRO A 2 2.10 -10.69 21.17
C PRO A 2 1.00 -11.39 20.37
N LYS A 3 1.38 -12.34 19.50
CA LYS A 3 0.42 -13.08 18.66
C LYS A 3 -0.68 -13.79 19.47
N SER A 4 -0.36 -14.24 20.69
CA SER A 4 -1.30 -14.91 21.60
C SER A 4 -2.43 -14.01 22.10
N ASP A 5 -2.26 -12.68 22.03
CA ASP A 5 -3.11 -11.72 22.72
C ASP A 5 -3.95 -10.89 21.75
N LEU A 6 -4.06 -11.32 20.49
CA LEU A 6 -4.79 -10.61 19.43
C LEU A 6 -6.31 -10.80 19.48
N GLY A 7 -6.83 -11.72 20.30
CA GLY A 7 -8.27 -12.03 20.38
C GLY A 7 -9.07 -11.12 21.31
N ARG A 8 -8.47 -10.06 21.84
CA ARG A 8 -9.12 -9.08 22.71
C ARG A 8 -9.04 -7.71 22.05
N GLU A 9 -10.11 -6.95 22.20
CA GLU A 9 -10.16 -5.56 21.72
C GLU A 9 -8.95 -4.76 22.24
N ASN A 10 -8.28 -4.05 21.33
CA ASN A 10 -7.20 -3.15 21.71
C ASN A 10 -7.06 -1.99 20.72
N LEU A 11 -7.92 -0.98 20.89
CA LEU A 11 -7.93 0.22 20.06
C LEU A 11 -6.58 0.97 20.08
N GLU A 12 -5.87 0.98 21.20
CA GLU A 12 -4.56 1.64 21.29
C GLU A 12 -3.50 0.94 20.42
N ALA A 13 -3.47 -0.40 20.46
CA ALA A 13 -2.56 -1.17 19.63
C ALA A 13 -2.93 -1.08 18.15
N LEU A 14 -4.24 -1.08 17.83
CA LEU A 14 -4.73 -0.91 16.48
C LEU A 14 -4.33 0.45 15.93
N GLU A 15 -4.58 1.53 16.68
CA GLU A 15 -4.18 2.90 16.34
C GLU A 15 -2.67 3.01 16.08
N LYS A 16 -1.84 2.32 16.87
CA LYS A 16 -0.37 2.27 16.65
C LYS A 16 0.05 1.41 15.44
N GLY A 17 -0.78 0.46 15.02
CA GLY A 17 -0.52 -0.41 13.87
C GLY A 17 -1.02 0.15 12.54
N LEU A 18 -2.08 0.96 12.58
CA LEU A 18 -2.70 1.60 11.40
C LEU A 18 -1.75 2.37 10.49
N PRO A 19 -0.68 3.04 10.95
CA PRO A 19 0.28 3.69 10.07
C PRO A 19 0.84 2.78 8.96
N ASN A 20 0.91 1.46 9.19
CA ASN A 20 1.30 0.51 8.14
C ASN A 20 0.29 0.49 6.98
N LEU A 21 -1.00 0.30 7.29
CA LEU A 21 -2.08 0.32 6.30
C LEU A 21 -2.13 1.68 5.59
N LEU A 22 -2.09 2.77 6.36
CA LEU A 22 -2.18 4.12 5.82
C LEU A 22 -1.02 4.44 4.87
N LYS A 23 0.19 3.95 5.15
CA LYS A 23 1.32 4.10 4.22
C LYS A 23 1.09 3.33 2.92
N HIS A 24 0.51 2.14 2.96
CA HIS A 24 0.14 1.41 1.73
C HIS A 24 -0.94 2.14 0.93
N VAL A 25 -1.95 2.70 1.60
CA VAL A 25 -2.98 3.53 0.96
C VAL A 25 -2.36 4.75 0.29
N GLU A 26 -1.46 5.47 0.98
CA GLU A 26 -0.72 6.61 0.43
C GLU A 26 0.11 6.21 -0.79
N ASN A 27 0.82 5.07 -0.74
CA ASN A 27 1.60 4.59 -1.86
C ASN A 27 0.73 4.40 -3.11
N ILE A 28 -0.41 3.72 -3.00
CA ILE A 28 -1.30 3.48 -4.15
C ILE A 28 -1.93 4.79 -4.66
N THR A 29 -2.45 5.61 -3.75
CA THR A 29 -3.24 6.80 -4.14
C THR A 29 -2.42 8.02 -4.49
N ARG A 30 -1.21 8.18 -3.92
CA ARG A 30 -0.36 9.37 -4.08
C ARG A 30 0.89 9.12 -4.91
N VAL A 31 1.45 7.91 -4.91
CA VAL A 31 2.63 7.58 -5.75
C VAL A 31 2.20 7.00 -7.07
N PHE A 32 1.23 6.07 -7.06
CA PHE A 32 0.74 5.45 -8.29
C PHE A 32 -0.51 6.13 -8.86
N HIS A 33 -1.14 7.05 -8.12
CA HIS A 33 -2.35 7.78 -8.53
C HIS A 33 -3.49 6.87 -8.99
N LEU A 34 -3.64 5.73 -8.32
CA LEU A 34 -4.73 4.78 -8.57
C LEU A 34 -5.81 4.93 -7.49
N PRO A 35 -7.11 4.81 -7.85
CA PRO A 35 -8.17 4.71 -6.86
C PRO A 35 -8.00 3.41 -6.05
N ALA A 36 -8.34 3.47 -4.77
CA ALA A 36 -8.16 2.35 -3.85
C ALA A 36 -9.36 2.19 -2.91
N VAL A 37 -9.63 0.94 -2.54
CA VAL A 37 -10.52 0.54 -1.45
C VAL A 37 -9.76 -0.42 -0.55
N VAL A 38 -9.94 -0.30 0.77
CA VAL A 38 -9.40 -1.23 1.75
C VAL A 38 -10.42 -2.33 2.03
N ALA A 39 -10.04 -3.59 1.86
CA ALA A 39 -10.86 -4.73 2.26
C ALA A 39 -10.46 -5.19 3.67
N ILE A 40 -11.39 -5.11 4.63
CA ILE A 40 -11.20 -5.66 5.98
C ILE A 40 -11.82 -7.04 6.01
N ASN A 41 -11.01 -8.10 6.07
CA ASN A 41 -11.53 -9.45 6.25
C ASN A 41 -12.01 -9.62 7.71
N LYS A 42 -13.31 -9.84 7.92
CA LYS A 42 -13.88 -9.96 9.27
C LYS A 42 -13.44 -11.24 9.96
N PHE A 43 -12.98 -11.11 11.20
CA PHE A 43 -12.82 -12.22 12.13
C PHE A 43 -13.92 -12.19 13.22
N PRO A 44 -14.28 -13.34 13.81
CA PRO A 44 -15.30 -13.40 14.87
C PRO A 44 -15.00 -12.56 16.11
N GLN A 45 -13.72 -12.28 16.38
CA GLN A 45 -13.27 -11.54 17.54
C GLN A 45 -13.20 -10.02 17.31
N ASP A 46 -13.28 -9.57 16.06
CA ASP A 46 -13.19 -8.14 15.74
C ASP A 46 -14.41 -7.41 16.29
N THR A 47 -14.16 -6.33 17.04
CA THR A 47 -15.25 -5.52 17.58
C THR A 47 -15.69 -4.45 16.60
N GLU A 48 -16.93 -3.97 16.76
CA GLU A 48 -17.41 -2.87 15.92
C GLU A 48 -16.58 -1.60 16.12
N ALA A 49 -16.07 -1.35 17.33
CA ALA A 49 -15.22 -0.20 17.61
C ALA A 49 -13.89 -0.27 16.84
N GLU A 50 -13.28 -1.45 16.73
CA GLU A 50 -12.08 -1.66 15.93
C GLU A 50 -12.34 -1.44 14.44
N LEU A 51 -13.46 -1.98 13.91
CA LEU A 51 -13.84 -1.80 12.52
C LEU A 51 -14.10 -0.33 12.17
N GLU A 52 -14.83 0.39 13.03
CA GLU A 52 -15.10 1.82 12.87
C GLU A 52 -13.81 2.65 12.94
N LEU A 53 -12.87 2.30 13.81
CA LEU A 53 -11.56 2.97 13.84
C LEU A 53 -10.84 2.84 12.49
N VAL A 54 -10.76 1.63 11.92
CA VAL A 54 -10.12 1.42 10.61
C VAL A 54 -10.81 2.22 9.51
N LYS A 55 -12.15 2.20 9.47
CA LYS A 55 -12.95 2.96 8.49
C LYS A 55 -12.68 4.46 8.58
N ASN A 56 -12.72 5.03 9.78
CA ASN A 56 -12.49 6.45 10.00
C ASN A 56 -11.09 6.86 9.55
N ARG A 57 -10.06 6.10 9.93
CA ARG A 57 -8.66 6.40 9.56
C ARG A 57 -8.39 6.25 8.07
N CYS A 58 -9.04 5.32 7.37
CA CYS A 58 -8.97 5.25 5.91
C CYS A 58 -9.71 6.43 5.26
N GLY A 59 -10.87 6.81 5.80
CA GLY A 59 -11.69 7.92 5.33
C GLY A 59 -10.97 9.28 5.39
N GLU A 60 -10.11 9.49 6.40
CA GLU A 60 -9.22 10.66 6.48
C GLU A 60 -8.29 10.83 5.27
N LEU A 61 -7.95 9.72 4.59
CA LEU A 61 -7.15 9.72 3.36
C LEU A 61 -8.00 9.73 2.08
N GLY A 62 -9.33 9.79 2.20
CA GLY A 62 -10.28 9.72 1.09
C GLY A 62 -10.46 8.32 0.52
N VAL A 63 -10.15 7.28 1.31
CA VAL A 63 -10.29 5.87 0.91
C VAL A 63 -11.30 5.17 1.80
N ASN A 64 -12.26 4.49 1.19
CA ASN A 64 -13.22 3.68 1.93
C ASN A 64 -12.57 2.36 2.39
N ALA A 65 -12.93 1.94 3.60
CA ALA A 65 -12.66 0.58 4.07
C ALA A 65 -13.97 -0.20 4.16
N VAL A 66 -14.03 -1.34 3.50
CA VAL A 66 -15.23 -2.16 3.37
C VAL A 66 -14.98 -3.53 4.00
N LEU A 67 -15.95 -3.99 4.76
CA LEU A 67 -15.91 -5.29 5.38
C LEU A 67 -16.10 -6.38 4.33
N SER A 68 -15.30 -7.45 4.45
CA SER A 68 -15.37 -8.64 3.62
C SER A 68 -15.58 -9.86 4.49
N GLU A 69 -16.68 -10.57 4.25
CA GLU A 69 -17.06 -11.81 4.92
C GLU A 69 -17.00 -13.02 3.96
N VAL A 70 -16.25 -12.89 2.86
CA VAL A 70 -16.21 -13.89 1.78
C VAL A 70 -15.80 -15.29 2.23
N TRP A 71 -15.00 -15.38 3.30
CA TRP A 71 -14.61 -16.66 3.88
C TRP A 71 -15.80 -17.39 4.52
N ALA A 72 -16.70 -16.66 5.21
CA ALA A 72 -17.85 -17.23 5.91
C ALA A 72 -19.09 -17.34 5.02
N LYS A 73 -19.29 -16.38 4.09
CA LYS A 73 -20.52 -16.21 3.30
C LYS A 73 -20.32 -16.41 1.79
N GLY A 74 -19.13 -16.80 1.34
CA GLY A 74 -18.81 -16.92 -0.08
C GLY A 74 -18.97 -15.58 -0.82
N GLY A 75 -19.37 -15.61 -2.09
CA GLY A 75 -19.51 -14.41 -2.91
C GLY A 75 -20.43 -13.33 -2.31
N ALA A 76 -21.51 -13.75 -1.63
CA ALA A 76 -22.44 -12.82 -0.98
C ALA A 76 -21.76 -11.98 0.12
N GLY A 77 -20.71 -12.50 0.76
CA GLY A 77 -19.93 -11.77 1.77
C GLY A 77 -18.98 -10.71 1.19
N GLY A 78 -18.91 -10.57 -0.14
CA GLY A 78 -18.06 -9.61 -0.83
C GLY A 78 -18.82 -8.64 -1.72
N GLU A 79 -20.16 -8.62 -1.68
CA GLU A 79 -20.99 -7.76 -2.53
C GLU A 79 -20.69 -6.27 -2.28
N ASP A 80 -20.56 -5.85 -1.03
CA ASP A 80 -20.24 -4.47 -0.69
C ASP A 80 -18.86 -4.05 -1.24
N LEU A 81 -17.85 -4.93 -1.13
CA LEU A 81 -16.52 -4.68 -1.67
C LEU A 81 -16.55 -4.60 -3.21
N ALA A 82 -17.33 -5.47 -3.86
CA ALA A 82 -17.48 -5.47 -5.30
C ALA A 82 -18.19 -4.20 -5.81
N ASN A 83 -19.26 -3.78 -5.12
CA ASN A 83 -19.98 -2.54 -5.43
C ASN A 83 -19.08 -1.32 -5.27
N GLU A 84 -18.28 -1.26 -4.21
CA GLU A 84 -17.32 -0.18 -4.00
C GLU A 84 -16.23 -0.14 -5.07
N LEU A 85 -15.73 -1.31 -5.49
CA LEU A 85 -14.76 -1.39 -6.59
C LEU A 85 -15.36 -0.88 -7.91
N ILE A 86 -16.59 -1.29 -8.24
CA ILE A 86 -17.31 -0.81 -9.44
C ILE A 86 -17.47 0.71 -9.38
N ARG A 87 -17.92 1.24 -8.24
CA ARG A 87 -18.06 2.69 -8.02
C ARG A 87 -16.75 3.43 -8.27
N LEU A 88 -15.64 2.94 -7.70
CA LEU A 88 -14.32 3.55 -7.89
C LEU A 88 -13.88 3.53 -9.36
N ILE A 89 -14.11 2.43 -10.07
CA ILE A 89 -13.78 2.32 -11.51
C ILE A 89 -14.63 3.29 -12.33
N ASP A 90 -15.93 3.38 -12.05
CA ASP A 90 -16.87 4.23 -12.80
C ASP A 90 -16.61 5.74 -12.58
N GLU A 91 -16.20 6.12 -11.37
CA GLU A 91 -15.87 7.52 -11.03
C GLU A 91 -14.48 7.95 -11.53
N ASN A 92 -13.55 7.01 -11.75
CA ASN A 92 -12.16 7.29 -12.13
C ASN A 92 -11.84 6.77 -13.53
N LYS A 93 -12.56 7.26 -14.55
CA LYS A 93 -12.41 6.83 -15.95
C LYS A 93 -11.09 7.24 -16.59
N GLU A 94 -10.47 8.29 -16.07
CA GLU A 94 -9.17 8.78 -16.56
C GLU A 94 -8.04 8.05 -15.85
N ASN A 95 -7.13 7.46 -16.64
CA ASN A 95 -5.96 6.79 -16.10
C ASN A 95 -4.83 7.80 -15.86
N ASN A 96 -4.68 8.23 -14.62
CA ASN A 96 -3.60 9.13 -14.17
C ASN A 96 -2.42 8.36 -13.56
N MET A 97 -2.30 7.07 -13.83
CA MET A 97 -1.28 6.22 -13.22
C MET A 97 0.14 6.72 -13.49
N THR A 98 0.94 6.79 -12.43
CA THR A 98 2.37 7.11 -12.49
C THR A 98 3.21 5.98 -11.89
N PHE A 99 4.50 5.95 -12.20
CA PHE A 99 5.46 5.05 -11.56
C PHE A 99 6.23 5.76 -10.44
N ALA A 100 6.90 4.99 -9.59
CA ALA A 100 7.76 5.55 -8.55
C ALA A 100 8.96 6.34 -9.12
N TYR A 101 9.39 6.03 -10.35
CA TYR A 101 10.53 6.64 -11.04
C TYR A 101 10.42 6.50 -12.56
N GLU A 102 11.15 7.34 -13.29
CA GLU A 102 11.33 7.23 -14.74
C GLU A 102 12.46 6.25 -15.10
N LEU A 103 12.38 5.60 -16.27
CA LEU A 103 13.37 4.59 -16.68
C LEU A 103 14.72 5.20 -17.10
N ASP A 104 14.78 6.48 -17.39
CA ASP A 104 15.97 7.17 -17.92
C ASP A 104 16.88 7.78 -16.84
N ILE A 105 16.47 7.73 -15.57
CA ILE A 105 17.32 8.17 -14.45
C ILE A 105 18.37 7.10 -14.09
N PRO A 106 19.49 7.48 -13.43
CA PRO A 106 20.52 6.53 -13.01
C PRO A 106 19.98 5.43 -12.08
N ILE A 107 20.56 4.21 -12.13
CA ILE A 107 20.09 3.05 -11.34
C ILE A 107 20.01 3.38 -9.84
N LYS A 108 21.00 4.10 -9.32
CA LYS A 108 21.03 4.54 -7.91
C LYS A 108 19.83 5.42 -7.54
N GLU A 109 19.36 6.26 -8.46
CA GLU A 109 18.23 7.16 -8.24
C GLU A 109 16.91 6.40 -8.31
N LYS A 110 16.80 5.36 -9.14
CA LYS A 110 15.65 4.44 -9.15
C LYS A 110 15.50 3.74 -7.80
N ILE A 111 16.61 3.20 -7.27
CA ILE A 111 16.63 2.55 -5.94
C ILE A 111 16.22 3.55 -4.85
N ARG A 112 16.80 4.76 -4.87
CA ARG A 112 16.46 5.81 -3.91
C ARG A 112 14.99 6.22 -3.99
N ALA A 113 14.44 6.35 -5.20
CA ALA A 113 13.03 6.69 -5.40
C ALA A 113 12.09 5.65 -4.78
N ILE A 114 12.36 4.35 -4.95
CA ILE A 114 11.59 3.29 -4.27
C ILE A 114 11.73 3.45 -2.76
N ALA A 115 12.96 3.56 -2.26
CA ALA A 115 13.22 3.62 -0.82
C ALA A 115 12.51 4.81 -0.15
N GLN A 116 12.55 5.98 -0.76
CA GLN A 116 11.94 7.18 -0.20
C GLN A 116 10.42 7.22 -0.38
N LYS A 117 9.92 6.97 -1.60
CA LYS A 117 8.48 7.11 -1.89
C LYS A 117 7.66 5.96 -1.31
N ILE A 118 8.15 4.72 -1.47
CA ILE A 118 7.40 3.52 -1.09
C ILE A 118 7.69 3.10 0.34
N TYR A 119 8.96 2.99 0.72
CA TYR A 119 9.34 2.49 2.05
C TYR A 119 9.36 3.57 3.14
N GLY A 120 9.40 4.86 2.75
CA GLY A 120 9.53 5.97 3.70
C GLY A 120 10.92 6.11 4.31
N ALA A 121 11.95 5.58 3.64
CA ALA A 121 13.32 5.75 4.07
C ALA A 121 13.78 7.19 3.87
N ARG A 122 14.69 7.67 4.73
CA ARG A 122 15.31 9.00 4.55
C ARG A 122 16.24 9.02 3.33
N ASP A 123 17.08 8.01 3.20
CA ASP A 123 18.05 7.87 2.09
C ASP A 123 18.55 6.42 2.00
N VAL A 124 19.35 6.13 0.97
CA VAL A 124 19.99 4.84 0.71
C VAL A 124 21.50 4.98 0.81
N ILE A 125 22.13 4.09 1.57
CA ILE A 125 23.58 3.98 1.67
C ILE A 125 24.04 2.84 0.76
N PHE A 126 24.84 3.18 -0.23
CA PHE A 126 25.42 2.21 -1.15
C PHE A 126 26.84 1.85 -0.73
N THR A 127 27.19 0.57 -0.83
CA THR A 127 28.59 0.14 -0.69
C THR A 127 29.37 0.45 -1.97
N ASP A 128 30.70 0.60 -1.87
CA ASP A 128 31.56 0.81 -3.04
C ASP A 128 31.40 -0.28 -4.10
N LYS A 129 31.17 -1.53 -3.66
CA LYS A 129 30.89 -2.64 -4.56
C LYS A 129 29.60 -2.41 -5.35
N ALA A 130 28.51 -2.02 -4.67
CA ALA A 130 27.23 -1.76 -5.33
C ALA A 130 27.33 -0.59 -6.32
N LEU A 131 28.05 0.48 -5.97
CA LEU A 131 28.28 1.61 -6.87
C LEU A 131 28.99 1.18 -8.16
N ARG A 132 30.08 0.40 -8.04
CA ARG A 132 30.81 -0.13 -9.20
C ARG A 132 29.95 -1.03 -10.09
N GLU A 133 29.12 -1.90 -9.49
CA GLU A 133 28.24 -2.77 -10.27
C GLU A 133 27.17 -1.96 -11.02
N MET A 134 26.56 -0.95 -10.39
CA MET A 134 25.60 -0.07 -11.06
C MET A 134 26.22 0.66 -12.25
N GLU A 135 27.45 1.19 -12.10
CA GLU A 135 28.18 1.80 -13.21
C GLU A 135 28.44 0.82 -14.36
N ASN A 136 28.81 -0.43 -14.06
CA ASN A 136 29.01 -1.46 -15.07
C ASN A 136 27.70 -1.80 -15.80
N MET A 137 26.59 -1.92 -15.07
CA MET A 137 25.28 -2.16 -15.65
C MET A 137 24.85 -1.03 -16.59
N GLU A 138 25.10 0.23 -16.21
CA GLU A 138 24.84 1.37 -17.09
C GLU A 138 25.71 1.34 -18.35
N LYS A 139 27.02 1.04 -18.22
CA LYS A 139 27.95 0.90 -19.36
C LYS A 139 27.55 -0.23 -20.32
N PHE A 140 27.00 -1.33 -19.81
CA PHE A 140 26.52 -2.44 -20.63
C PHE A 140 25.13 -2.21 -21.23
N GLY A 141 24.53 -1.04 -21.04
CA GLY A 141 23.23 -0.70 -21.62
C GLY A 141 22.02 -1.17 -20.80
N PHE A 142 22.23 -1.70 -19.59
CA PHE A 142 21.15 -2.10 -18.69
C PHE A 142 20.60 -0.94 -17.84
N GLY A 143 21.15 0.26 -17.99
CA GLY A 143 20.75 1.44 -17.20
C GLY A 143 19.26 1.78 -17.29
N LYS A 144 18.58 1.42 -18.39
CA LYS A 144 17.14 1.68 -18.60
C LYS A 144 16.22 0.58 -18.07
N MET A 145 16.78 -0.52 -17.54
CA MET A 145 15.96 -1.57 -16.93
C MET A 145 15.28 -1.06 -15.64
N PRO A 146 14.09 -1.58 -15.30
CA PRO A 146 13.50 -1.38 -13.98
C PRO A 146 14.33 -2.08 -12.90
N VAL A 147 14.18 -1.61 -11.66
CA VAL A 147 14.83 -2.17 -10.47
C VAL A 147 13.85 -3.08 -9.73
N CYS A 148 14.34 -4.23 -9.26
CA CYS A 148 13.65 -5.16 -8.37
C CYS A 148 14.28 -5.11 -6.98
#